data_AF-A0A6M0RYI8-F1
#
_entry.id   AF-A0A6M0RYI8-F1
#
_cell.length_a   1.000
_cell.length_b   1.000
_cell.length_c   1.000
_cell.angle_alpha   90.00
_cell.angle_beta   90.00
_cell.angle_gamma   90.00
#
_symmetry.space_group_name_H-M   'P 1'
#
loop_
_entity.id
_entity.type
_entity.pdbx_description
1 polymer ?
#
loop_
_entity_poly.entity_id
_entity_poly.type
_entity_poly.pdbx_seq_one_letter_code
_entity_poly.pdbx_strand_id
1 'polypeptide(L)'
;MVIPTIQAQLSIFKDARDYQILCLALFLILGVAMRDWSLQPAIVATAIITALGSQGLFSWLMSHNSSSNQLQTISPAEFNWRSPLITALGLSLLLRTDHIATMALAASIAIASKFLFKVNDKHFFNPANLGIIAALTLTNDAWVSPGQWGDEIWYGLIFMGAGGMVLKRVGRWDTTGMFLASYALLEAVRNLYLGWTWDVWA
;
A
#
# COMPACT_ATOMS: atom_id res chain seq x y z
N MET A 1 31.56 -4.65 37.06
CA MET A 1 30.45 -3.69 36.95
C MET A 1 30.36 -3.27 35.49
N VAL A 2 29.48 -3.91 34.71
CA VAL A 2 29.31 -3.63 33.27
C VAL A 2 28.24 -2.55 33.16
N ILE A 3 28.65 -1.37 32.72
CA ILE A 3 27.72 -0.28 32.40
C ILE A 3 26.97 -0.73 31.14
N PRO A 4 25.63 -0.84 31.15
CA PRO A 4 24.90 -1.09 29.91
C PRO A 4 25.03 0.15 29.04
N THR A 5 25.73 0.02 27.92
CA THR A 5 25.75 1.04 26.87
C THR A 5 24.33 1.20 26.34
N ILE A 6 23.73 2.35 26.62
CA ILE A 6 22.48 2.80 25.98
C ILE A 6 22.83 3.13 24.52
N GLN A 7 22.99 2.10 23.69
CA GLN A 7 22.84 2.25 22.24
C GLN A 7 21.35 2.12 21.93
N ALA A 8 20.59 3.16 22.25
CA ALA A 8 19.32 3.39 21.58
C ALA A 8 19.63 3.73 20.12
N GLN A 9 19.94 2.72 19.30
CA GLN A 9 20.01 2.86 17.85
C GLN A 9 18.60 3.15 17.35
N LEU A 10 18.26 4.43 17.20
CA LEU A 10 17.23 4.90 16.28
C LEU A 10 17.67 4.57 14.84
N SER A 11 17.68 3.29 14.49
CA SER A 11 17.87 2.86 13.11
C SER A 11 16.49 2.85 12.44
N ILE A 12 16.20 3.94 11.75
CA ILE A 12 14.95 4.18 11.00
C ILE A 12 14.71 3.12 9.90
N PHE A 13 15.68 2.25 9.59
CA PHE A 13 15.63 1.28 8.48
C PHE A 13 15.77 -0.19 8.91
N LYS A 14 15.36 -0.55 10.13
CA LYS A 14 15.36 -1.96 10.54
C LYS A 14 14.25 -2.76 9.85
N ASP A 15 13.05 -2.17 9.73
CA ASP A 15 11.86 -2.84 9.22
C ASP A 15 11.71 -2.64 7.71
N ALA A 16 11.29 -3.68 6.97
CA ALA A 16 11.00 -3.57 5.54
C ALA A 16 9.90 -2.54 5.24
N ARG A 17 9.01 -2.29 6.21
CA ARG A 17 7.94 -1.30 6.13
C ARG A 17 8.43 0.13 6.09
N ASP A 18 9.59 0.42 6.68
CA ASP A 18 10.18 1.76 6.64
C ASP A 18 10.58 2.12 5.19
N TYR A 19 11.12 1.15 4.44
CA TYR A 19 11.41 1.31 3.01
C TYR A 19 10.13 1.48 2.18
N GLN A 20 9.06 0.75 2.50
CA GLN A 20 7.77 0.92 1.82
C GLN A 20 7.20 2.32 2.02
N ILE A 21 7.22 2.83 3.26
CA ILE A 21 6.77 4.19 3.57
C ILE A 21 7.61 5.22 2.81
N LEU A 22 8.94 5.07 2.83
CA LEU A 22 9.85 5.96 2.12
C LEU A 22 9.54 5.98 0.61
N CYS A 23 9.45 4.81 -0.02
CA CYS A 23 9.18 4.72 -1.47
C CYS A 23 7.79 5.25 -1.83
N LEU A 24 6.75 4.91 -1.06
CA LEU A 24 5.40 5.40 -1.33
C LEU A 24 5.28 6.91 -1.13
N ALA A 25 5.91 7.46 -0.08
CA ALA A 25 5.94 8.91 0.13
C ALA A 25 6.72 9.61 -0.99
N LEU A 26 7.87 9.07 -1.39
CA LEU A 26 8.65 9.58 -2.53
C LEU A 26 7.82 9.58 -3.81
N PHE A 27 7.13 8.49 -4.12
CA PHE A 27 6.28 8.41 -5.30
C PHE A 27 5.12 9.40 -5.22
N LEU A 28 4.48 9.55 -4.06
CA LEU A 28 3.40 10.51 -3.90
C LEU A 28 3.88 11.95 -4.15
N ILE A 29 5.02 12.33 -3.56
CA ILE A 29 5.62 13.66 -3.76
C ILE A 29 6.01 13.86 -5.23
N LEU A 30 6.66 12.88 -5.83
CA LEU A 30 7.12 12.95 -7.22
C LEU A 30 5.93 13.03 -8.21
N GLY A 31 4.85 12.28 -7.97
CA GLY A 31 3.63 12.38 -8.76
C GLY A 31 2.96 13.75 -8.65
N VAL A 32 2.84 14.30 -7.45
CA VAL A 32 2.28 15.66 -7.26
C VAL A 32 3.19 16.73 -7.89
N ALA A 33 4.50 16.63 -7.69
CA ALA A 33 5.44 17.66 -8.13
C ALA A 33 5.70 17.66 -9.66
N MET A 34 5.71 16.49 -10.30
CA MET A 34 6.14 16.36 -11.70
C MET A 34 5.01 16.00 -12.68
N ARG A 35 3.90 15.46 -12.20
CA ARG A 35 2.77 15.02 -13.05
C ARG A 35 1.52 15.88 -12.87
N ASP A 36 1.64 16.97 -12.12
CA ASP A 36 0.56 17.92 -11.80
C ASP A 36 -0.74 17.19 -11.41
N TRP A 37 -0.60 16.14 -10.61
CA TRP A 37 -1.75 15.38 -10.14
C TRP A 37 -2.65 16.32 -9.36
N SER A 38 -3.94 16.36 -9.73
CA SER A 38 -5.00 17.09 -9.02
C SER A 38 -5.33 16.49 -7.64
N LEU A 39 -4.31 15.98 -6.94
CA LEU A 39 -4.43 15.34 -5.65
C LEU A 39 -4.50 16.41 -4.57
N GLN A 40 -5.68 16.57 -4.00
CA GLN A 40 -5.89 17.53 -2.93
C GLN A 40 -5.23 17.04 -1.62
N PRO A 41 -4.42 17.87 -0.93
CA PRO A 41 -3.82 17.50 0.35
C PRO A 41 -4.84 17.05 1.40
N ALA A 42 -6.07 17.59 1.35
CA ALA A 42 -7.18 17.22 2.22
C ALA A 42 -7.59 15.74 2.05
N ILE A 43 -7.60 15.23 0.81
CA ILE A 43 -7.92 13.83 0.50
C ILE A 43 -6.83 12.90 1.08
N VAL A 44 -5.56 13.26 0.91
CA VAL A 44 -4.42 12.50 1.47
C VAL A 44 -4.47 12.49 3.00
N ALA A 45 -4.69 13.65 3.62
CA ALA A 45 -4.82 13.75 5.08
C ALA A 45 -6.00 12.91 5.59
N THR A 46 -7.12 12.89 4.87
CA THR A 46 -8.28 12.07 5.20
C THR A 46 -7.93 10.58 5.14
N ALA A 47 -7.23 10.12 4.09
CA ALA A 47 -6.78 8.74 3.99
C ALA A 47 -5.93 8.33 5.21
N ILE A 48 -4.98 9.18 5.63
CA ILE A 48 -4.08 8.91 6.75
C ILE A 48 -4.83 8.91 8.08
N ILE A 49 -5.62 9.96 8.36
CA ILE A 49 -6.38 10.10 9.61
C ILE A 49 -7.38 8.96 9.75
N THR A 50 -8.17 8.68 8.71
CA THR A 50 -9.16 7.62 8.74
C THR A 50 -8.51 6.24 8.85
N ALA A 51 -7.39 5.98 8.18
CA ALA A 51 -6.72 4.69 8.28
C ALA A 51 -6.13 4.46 9.69
N LEU A 52 -5.46 5.46 10.27
CA LEU A 52 -4.91 5.37 11.62
C LEU A 52 -6.02 5.26 12.67
N GLY A 53 -7.06 6.09 12.56
CA GLY A 53 -8.23 6.06 13.44
C GLY A 53 -8.96 4.72 13.39
N SER A 54 -9.23 4.20 12.19
CA SER A 54 -9.85 2.88 12.00
C SER A 54 -8.97 1.78 12.58
N GLN A 55 -7.65 1.83 12.37
CA GLN A 55 -6.73 0.83 12.91
C GLN A 55 -6.79 0.84 14.45
N GLY A 56 -6.80 2.02 15.06
CA GLY A 56 -6.91 2.17 16.52
C GLY A 56 -8.21 1.59 17.04
N LEU A 57 -9.34 1.97 16.41
CA LEU A 57 -10.67 1.51 16.77
C LEU A 57 -10.81 -0.02 16.69
N PHE A 58 -10.44 -0.64 15.56
CA PHE A 58 -10.56 -2.09 15.41
C PHE A 58 -9.59 -2.87 16.30
N SER A 59 -8.39 -2.34 16.55
CA SER A 59 -7.45 -2.97 17.48
C SER A 59 -7.99 -2.94 18.91
N TRP A 60 -8.60 -1.82 19.31
CA TRP A 60 -9.25 -1.66 20.61
C TRP A 60 -10.46 -2.59 20.77
N LEU A 61 -11.36 -2.62 19.78
CA LEU A 61 -12.54 -3.49 19.78
C LEU A 61 -12.16 -4.97 19.89
N MET A 62 -11.18 -5.41 19.12
CA MET A 62 -10.73 -6.81 19.14
C MET A 62 -10.01 -7.17 20.45
N SER A 63 -9.25 -6.23 21.03
CA SER A 63 -8.62 -6.42 22.33
C SER A 63 -9.64 -6.59 23.45
N HIS A 64 -10.79 -5.93 23.36
CA HIS A 64 -11.84 -6.01 24.39
C HIS A 64 -12.58 -7.35 24.36
N ASN A 65 -12.83 -7.89 23.16
CA ASN A 65 -13.55 -9.15 22.98
C ASN A 65 -12.72 -10.39 23.38
N SER A 66 -11.38 -10.31 23.28
CA SER A 66 -10.49 -11.44 23.59
C SER A 66 -10.17 -11.60 25.09
N SER A 67 -10.64 -10.72 25.98
CA SER A 67 -10.36 -10.79 27.42
C SER A 67 -11.08 -11.91 28.19
N SER A 68 -11.82 -12.81 27.52
CA SER A 68 -12.52 -13.93 28.18
C SER A 68 -11.76 -15.26 28.20
N ASN A 69 -10.64 -15.41 27.46
CA ASN A 69 -9.82 -16.62 27.55
C ASN A 69 -8.33 -16.31 27.36
N GLN A 70 -7.56 -16.68 28.39
CA GLN A 70 -6.10 -16.76 28.45
C GLN A 70 -5.38 -15.50 28.96
N LEU A 71 -4.84 -15.62 30.18
CA LEU A 71 -3.78 -14.77 30.75
C LEU A 71 -2.53 -14.85 29.85
N GLN A 72 -2.52 -14.09 28.76
CA GLN A 72 -1.28 -13.63 28.14
C GLN A 72 -0.99 -12.26 28.74
N THR A 73 0.15 -12.16 29.41
CA THR A 73 0.73 -10.90 29.89
C THR A 73 0.72 -9.88 28.77
N ILE A 74 -0.26 -8.97 28.80
CA ILE A 74 -0.47 -7.93 27.80
C ILE A 74 0.66 -6.91 27.94
N SER A 75 1.76 -7.13 27.22
CA SER A 75 2.50 -5.98 26.70
C SER A 75 1.48 -5.13 25.93
N PRO A 76 1.38 -3.80 26.17
CA PRO A 76 0.46 -2.95 25.43
C PRO A 76 0.69 -3.25 23.95
N ALA A 77 -0.35 -3.69 23.25
CA ALA A 77 -0.25 -4.02 21.83
C ALA A 77 0.32 -2.77 21.14
N GLU A 78 1.62 -2.79 20.81
CA GLU A 78 2.30 -1.62 20.29
C GLU A 78 1.53 -1.17 19.05
N PHE A 79 0.94 0.02 19.11
CA PHE A 79 0.09 0.50 18.04
C PHE A 79 0.93 0.53 16.76
N ASN A 80 0.62 -0.39 15.86
CA ASN A 80 1.40 -0.61 14.66
C ASN A 80 0.99 0.40 13.58
N TRP A 81 1.44 1.65 13.74
CA TRP A 81 1.12 2.78 12.87
C TRP A 81 1.66 2.64 11.43
N ARG A 82 2.73 1.85 11.24
CA ARG A 82 3.37 1.67 9.92
C ARG A 82 2.41 1.04 8.92
N SER A 83 1.66 0.02 9.35
CA SER A 83 0.76 -0.73 8.48
C SER A 83 -0.42 0.08 7.92
N PRO A 84 -1.21 0.81 8.74
CA PRO A 84 -2.25 1.70 8.22
C PRO A 84 -1.66 2.86 7.41
N LEU A 85 -0.46 3.36 7.75
CA LEU A 85 0.18 4.42 6.97
C LEU A 85 0.55 3.95 5.54
N ILE A 86 1.14 2.75 5.40
CA ILE A 86 1.41 2.15 4.08
C ILE A 86 0.11 2.02 3.27
N THR A 87 -0.98 1.62 3.93
CA THR A 87 -2.30 1.49 3.29
C THR A 87 -2.80 2.86 2.83
N ALA A 88 -2.75 3.88 3.68
CA ALA A 88 -3.18 5.24 3.36
C ALA A 88 -2.34 5.88 2.24
N LEU A 89 -1.02 5.69 2.24
CA LEU A 89 -0.15 6.15 1.17
C LEU A 89 -0.44 5.43 -0.14
N GLY A 90 -0.67 4.12 -0.11
CA GLY A 90 -1.08 3.36 -1.29
C GLY A 90 -2.42 3.81 -1.88
N LEU A 91 -3.41 4.08 -1.02
CA LEU A 91 -4.69 4.67 -1.43
C LEU A 91 -4.48 6.05 -2.05
N SER A 92 -3.70 6.93 -1.40
CA SER A 92 -3.41 8.28 -1.89
C SER A 92 -2.67 8.28 -3.24
N LEU A 93 -1.82 7.26 -3.46
CA LEU A 93 -1.08 7.12 -4.71
C LEU A 93 -2.00 6.72 -5.87
N LEU A 94 -2.91 5.76 -5.65
CA LEU A 94 -3.65 5.10 -6.72
C LEU A 94 -5.09 5.60 -6.91
N LEU A 95 -5.78 5.94 -5.83
CA LEU A 95 -7.18 6.36 -5.88
C LEU A 95 -7.28 7.86 -6.14
N ARG A 96 -8.22 8.25 -7.00
CA ARG A 96 -8.64 9.64 -7.18
C ARG A 96 -10.11 9.75 -6.84
N THR A 97 -10.48 10.85 -6.19
CA THR A 97 -11.85 11.14 -5.79
C THR A 97 -12.03 12.62 -5.51
N ASP A 98 -13.24 13.11 -5.78
CA ASP A 98 -13.61 14.51 -5.58
C ASP A 98 -14.02 14.82 -4.13
N HIS A 99 -14.44 13.81 -3.35
CA HIS A 99 -14.96 14.02 -2.00
C HIS A 99 -14.16 13.28 -0.93
N ILE A 100 -13.93 13.95 0.20
CA ILE A 100 -13.27 13.38 1.38
C ILE A 100 -14.03 12.16 1.94
N ALA A 101 -15.36 12.13 1.79
CA ALA A 101 -16.20 11.02 2.27
C ALA A 101 -15.87 9.71 1.55
N THR A 102 -15.63 9.76 0.24
CA THR A 102 -15.27 8.60 -0.59
C THR A 102 -13.90 8.06 -0.18
N MET A 103 -12.92 8.93 0.05
CA MET A 103 -11.61 8.51 0.56
C MET A 103 -11.70 7.92 1.98
N ALA A 104 -12.51 8.51 2.86
CA ALA A 104 -12.74 7.99 4.21
C ALA A 104 -13.39 6.60 4.17
N LEU A 105 -14.36 6.38 3.27
CA LEU A 105 -14.99 5.08 3.04
C LEU A 105 -13.94 4.07 2.57
N ALA A 106 -13.14 4.42 1.55
CA ALA A 106 -12.09 3.56 1.02
C ALA A 106 -11.09 3.14 2.10
N ALA A 107 -10.60 4.10 2.89
CA ALA A 107 -9.67 3.86 3.99
C ALA A 107 -10.28 3.02 5.11
N SER A 108 -11.54 3.27 5.47
CA SER A 108 -12.25 2.51 6.51
C SER A 108 -12.43 1.05 6.11
N ILE A 109 -12.88 0.78 4.88
CA ILE A 109 -13.06 -0.58 4.35
C ILE A 109 -11.71 -1.28 4.21
N ALA A 110 -10.70 -0.58 3.69
CA ALA A 110 -9.35 -1.11 3.60
C ALA A 110 -8.85 -1.60 4.97
N ILE A 111 -8.96 -0.78 6.01
CA ILE A 111 -8.48 -1.16 7.34
C ILE A 111 -9.37 -2.22 7.98
N ALA A 112 -10.71 -2.12 7.87
CA ALA A 112 -11.63 -3.15 8.37
C ALA A 112 -11.32 -4.53 7.78
N SER A 113 -10.99 -4.60 6.49
CA SER A 113 -10.66 -5.84 5.79
C SER A 113 -9.50 -6.60 6.43
N LYS A 114 -8.54 -5.88 7.01
CA LYS A 114 -7.38 -6.49 7.70
C LYS A 114 -7.81 -7.28 8.91
N PHE A 115 -8.93 -6.92 9.55
CA PHE A 115 -9.44 -7.58 10.75
C PHE A 115 -10.50 -8.63 10.42
N LEU A 116 -11.37 -8.35 9.45
CA LEU A 116 -12.49 -9.21 9.09
C LEU A 116 -12.10 -10.36 8.15
N PHE A 117 -11.22 -10.10 7.19
CA PHE A 117 -10.85 -11.08 6.16
C PHE A 117 -9.42 -11.58 6.38
N LYS A 118 -9.26 -12.46 7.37
CA LYS A 118 -8.00 -13.13 7.68
C LYS A 118 -8.09 -14.64 7.47
N VAL A 119 -7.02 -15.23 6.98
CA VAL A 119 -6.82 -16.68 6.93
C VAL A 119 -5.44 -16.98 7.53
N ASN A 120 -5.38 -17.81 8.57
CA ASN A 120 -4.13 -18.13 9.30
C ASN A 120 -3.36 -16.87 9.74
N ASP A 121 -4.07 -15.93 10.35
CA ASP A 121 -3.55 -14.62 10.81
C ASP A 121 -2.97 -13.70 9.72
N LYS A 122 -3.11 -14.06 8.45
CA LYS A 122 -2.70 -13.24 7.30
C LYS A 122 -3.91 -12.58 6.66
N HIS A 123 -3.73 -11.35 6.16
CA HIS A 123 -4.78 -10.68 5.39
C HIS A 123 -5.05 -11.47 4.11
N PHE A 124 -6.31 -11.79 3.85
CA PHE A 124 -6.69 -12.51 2.64
C PHE A 124 -6.58 -11.61 1.41
N PHE A 125 -7.08 -10.38 1.50
CA PHE A 125 -6.99 -9.37 0.46
C PHE A 125 -5.85 -8.37 0.71
N ASN A 126 -5.35 -7.74 -0.35
CA ASN A 126 -4.58 -6.50 -0.22
C ASN A 126 -5.54 -5.40 0.28
N PRO A 127 -5.32 -4.85 1.50
CA PRO A 127 -6.23 -3.88 2.10
C PRO A 127 -6.47 -2.64 1.22
N ALA A 128 -5.41 -2.06 0.65
CA ALA A 128 -5.53 -0.86 -0.18
C ALA A 128 -6.34 -1.16 -1.45
N ASN A 129 -6.08 -2.29 -2.12
CA ASN A 129 -6.80 -2.68 -3.33
C ASN A 129 -8.29 -2.93 -3.04
N LEU A 130 -8.63 -3.55 -1.91
CA LEU A 130 -10.03 -3.74 -1.52
C LEU A 130 -10.71 -2.39 -1.27
N GLY A 131 -10.04 -1.45 -0.61
CA GLY A 131 -10.53 -0.08 -0.43
C GLY A 131 -10.79 0.65 -1.74
N ILE A 132 -9.87 0.52 -2.71
CA ILE A 132 -10.02 1.09 -4.06
C ILE A 132 -11.24 0.49 -4.76
N ILE A 133 -11.37 -0.84 -4.80
CA ILE A 133 -12.51 -1.51 -5.44
C ILE A 133 -13.81 -1.10 -4.76
N ALA A 134 -13.84 -1.02 -3.43
CA ALA A 134 -15.03 -0.57 -2.71
C ALA A 134 -15.42 0.86 -3.08
N ALA A 135 -14.47 1.80 -3.16
CA ALA A 135 -14.76 3.16 -3.61
C ALA A 135 -15.31 3.18 -5.05
N LEU A 136 -14.63 2.49 -5.99
CA LEU A 136 -15.03 2.42 -7.40
C LEU A 136 -16.42 1.81 -7.62
N THR A 137 -16.84 0.89 -6.75
CA THR A 137 -18.12 0.16 -6.89
C THR A 137 -19.26 0.79 -6.11
N LEU A 138 -18.96 1.49 -5.02
CA LEU A 138 -19.98 2.04 -4.10
C LEU A 138 -20.19 3.54 -4.27
N THR A 139 -19.30 4.25 -4.96
CA THR A 139 -19.44 5.69 -5.22
C THR A 139 -19.31 5.99 -6.72
N ASN A 140 -19.81 7.15 -7.15
CA ASN A 140 -19.78 7.59 -8.54
C ASN A 140 -18.67 8.60 -8.85
N ASP A 141 -17.88 8.96 -7.84
CA ASP A 141 -16.86 10.02 -7.87
C ASP A 141 -15.45 9.49 -7.61
N ALA A 142 -15.25 8.18 -7.78
CA ALA A 142 -13.96 7.51 -7.60
C ALA A 142 -13.45 6.97 -8.95
N TRP A 143 -12.15 7.14 -9.21
CA TRP A 143 -11.50 6.56 -10.39
C TRP A 143 -10.02 6.24 -10.12
N VAL A 144 -9.42 5.44 -11.00
CA VAL A 144 -7.99 5.14 -11.06
C VAL A 144 -7.49 5.54 -12.44
N SER A 145 -6.32 6.17 -12.52
CA SER A 145 -5.73 6.62 -13.81
C SER A 145 -4.63 5.65 -14.26
N PRO A 146 -4.85 4.82 -15.29
CA PRO A 146 -3.87 3.82 -15.75
C PRO A 146 -2.57 4.43 -16.26
N GLY A 147 -2.62 5.64 -16.83
CA GLY A 147 -1.48 6.34 -17.42
C GLY A 147 -0.84 7.43 -16.53
N GLN A 148 -1.15 7.47 -15.23
CA GLN A 148 -0.74 8.57 -14.34
C GLN A 148 0.78 8.83 -14.29
N TRP A 149 1.59 7.83 -14.65
CA TRP A 149 3.04 7.88 -14.61
C TRP A 149 3.72 8.13 -15.96
N GLY A 150 3.00 7.99 -17.08
CA GLY A 150 3.57 8.19 -18.42
C GLY A 150 4.39 7.02 -18.92
N ASP A 151 5.18 7.29 -19.96
CA ASP A 151 6.03 6.36 -20.69
C ASP A 151 7.52 6.68 -20.56
N GLU A 152 7.89 7.69 -19.75
CA GLU A 152 9.27 8.13 -19.66
C GLU A 152 10.15 7.10 -18.95
N ILE A 153 11.23 6.69 -19.62
CA ILE A 153 12.14 5.63 -19.15
C ILE A 153 12.73 5.89 -17.75
N TRP A 154 12.95 7.16 -17.39
CA TRP A 154 13.50 7.52 -16.08
C TRP A 154 12.56 7.15 -14.92
N TYR A 155 11.23 7.24 -15.09
CA TYR A 155 10.29 6.75 -14.09
C TYR A 155 10.34 5.22 -13.98
N GLY A 156 10.47 4.53 -15.11
CA GLY A 156 10.71 3.08 -15.14
C GLY A 156 11.94 2.67 -14.32
N LEU A 157 13.06 3.37 -14.50
CA LEU A 157 14.29 3.13 -13.71
C LEU A 157 14.10 3.39 -12.21
N ILE A 158 13.40 4.48 -11.85
CA ILE A 158 13.09 4.81 -10.45
C ILE A 158 12.22 3.70 -9.82
N PHE A 159 11.17 3.26 -10.50
CA PHE A 159 10.27 2.22 -9.99
C PHE A 159 10.93 0.86 -9.92
N MET A 160 11.74 0.48 -10.91
CA MET A 160 12.52 -0.76 -10.85
C MET A 160 13.54 -0.72 -9.69
N GLY A 161 14.23 0.40 -9.50
CA GLY A 161 15.21 0.56 -8.43
C GLY A 161 14.58 0.51 -7.04
N ALA A 162 13.59 1.37 -6.77
CA ALA A 162 12.89 1.44 -5.49
C ALA A 162 12.05 0.18 -5.21
N GLY A 163 11.29 -0.29 -6.21
CA GLY A 163 10.52 -1.53 -6.11
C GLY A 163 11.42 -2.74 -5.86
N GLY A 164 12.52 -2.86 -6.59
CA GLY A 164 13.50 -3.93 -6.38
C GLY A 164 14.14 -3.89 -5.00
N MET A 165 14.49 -2.70 -4.49
CA MET A 165 15.01 -2.55 -3.14
C MET A 165 14.02 -3.03 -2.07
N VAL A 166 12.75 -2.61 -2.18
CA VAL A 166 11.67 -3.05 -1.27
C VAL A 166 11.47 -4.56 -1.36
N LEU A 167 11.39 -5.12 -2.57
CA LEU A 167 11.18 -6.56 -2.78
C LEU A 167 12.34 -7.39 -2.22
N LYS A 168 13.58 -6.91 -2.34
CA LYS A 168 14.75 -7.54 -1.73
C LYS A 168 14.65 -7.58 -0.21
N ARG A 169 14.14 -6.50 0.39
CA ARG A 169 13.99 -6.41 1.85
C ARG A 169 12.82 -7.24 2.37
N VAL A 170 11.73 -7.32 1.62
CA VAL A 170 10.53 -8.12 1.96
C VAL A 170 10.71 -9.61 1.63
N GLY A 171 11.64 -9.95 0.73
CA GLY A 171 11.93 -11.33 0.34
C GLY A 171 10.90 -11.92 -0.62
N ARG A 172 10.30 -11.12 -1.52
CA ARG A 172 9.20 -11.53 -2.41
C ARG A 172 9.49 -11.35 -3.91
N TRP A 173 10.75 -11.54 -4.29
CA TRP A 173 11.17 -11.46 -5.70
C TRP A 173 10.55 -12.56 -6.58
N ASP A 174 10.28 -13.71 -6.00
CA ASP A 174 9.62 -14.85 -6.63
C ASP A 174 8.27 -14.46 -7.23
N THR A 175 7.42 -13.80 -6.44
CA THR A 175 6.06 -13.40 -6.83
C THR A 175 6.12 -12.37 -7.95
N THR A 176 7.01 -11.37 -7.83
CA THR A 176 7.18 -10.32 -8.84
C THR A 176 7.73 -10.88 -10.15
N GLY A 177 8.75 -11.73 -10.09
CA GLY A 177 9.33 -12.37 -11.27
C GLY A 177 8.31 -13.22 -12.03
N MET A 178 7.54 -14.04 -11.30
CA MET A 178 6.47 -14.85 -11.90
C MET A 178 5.36 -14.00 -12.51
N PHE A 179 4.97 -12.90 -11.86
CA PHE A 179 3.97 -11.97 -12.40
C PHE A 179 4.46 -11.33 -13.70
N LEU A 180 5.67 -10.75 -13.71
CA LEU A 180 6.22 -10.08 -14.90
C LEU A 180 6.43 -11.06 -16.06
N ALA A 181 6.96 -12.26 -15.78
CA ALA A 181 7.14 -13.30 -16.78
C ALA A 181 5.80 -13.77 -17.38
N SER A 182 4.80 -14.00 -16.53
CA SER A 182 3.46 -14.41 -16.99
C SER A 182 2.79 -13.30 -17.79
N TYR A 183 2.90 -12.05 -17.35
CA TYR A 183 2.35 -10.89 -18.05
C TYR A 183 2.99 -10.73 -19.43
N ALA A 184 4.33 -10.73 -19.52
CA ALA A 184 5.06 -10.61 -20.78
C ALA A 184 4.74 -11.77 -21.74
N LEU A 185 4.62 -13.00 -21.21
CA LEU A 185 4.22 -14.16 -22.01
C LEU A 185 2.81 -14.00 -22.59
N LEU A 186 1.83 -13.62 -21.75
CA LEU A 186 0.45 -13.42 -22.19
C LEU A 186 0.33 -12.27 -23.19
N GLU A 187 1.08 -11.20 -22.99
CA GLU A 187 1.14 -10.07 -23.91
C GLU A 187 1.74 -10.47 -25.27
N ALA A 188 2.84 -11.24 -25.27
CA ALA A 188 3.44 -11.78 -26.50
C ALA A 188 2.46 -12.71 -27.24
N VAL A 189 1.78 -13.62 -26.52
CA VAL A 189 0.76 -14.50 -27.11
C VAL A 189 -0.39 -13.69 -27.72
N ARG A 190 -0.87 -12.66 -27.01
CA ARG A 190 -1.91 -11.75 -27.52
C ARG A 190 -1.46 -11.04 -28.79
N ASN A 191 -0.24 -10.52 -28.84
CA ASN A 191 0.27 -9.79 -30.00
C ASN A 191 0.44 -10.71 -31.22
N LEU A 192 0.96 -11.93 -31.00
CA LEU A 192 1.02 -12.96 -32.04
C LEU A 192 -0.37 -13.34 -32.56
N TYR A 193 -1.35 -13.50 -31.66
CA TYR A 193 -2.74 -13.80 -32.02
C TYR A 193 -3.39 -12.68 -32.85
N LEU A 194 -3.09 -11.42 -32.54
CA LEU A 194 -3.59 -10.26 -33.28
C LEU A 194 -2.84 -10.01 -34.60
N GLY A 195 -1.81 -10.80 -34.91
CA GLY A 195 -0.97 -10.62 -36.09
C GLY A 195 -0.13 -9.34 -36.07
N TRP A 196 0.10 -8.78 -34.87
CA TRP A 196 0.89 -7.56 -34.70
C TRP A 196 2.38 -7.86 -34.89
N THR A 197 3.05 -7.01 -35.65
CA THR A 197 4.47 -7.06 -35.88
C THR A 197 5.26 -6.46 -34.70
N TRP A 198 6.57 -6.69 -34.66
CA TRP A 198 7.43 -6.34 -33.50
C TRP A 198 7.57 -4.82 -33.26
N ASP A 199 7.16 -4.01 -34.22
CA ASP A 199 7.12 -2.54 -34.19
C ASP A 199 6.13 -1.96 -33.16
N VAL A 200 5.20 -2.76 -32.63
CA VAL A 200 4.33 -2.32 -31.51
C VAL A 200 5.10 -2.17 -30.19
N TRP A 201 6.29 -2.77 -30.10
CA TRP A 201 7.14 -2.70 -28.91
C TRP A 201 8.14 -1.53 -28.93
N ALA A 202 8.19 -0.76 -30.03
CA ALA A 202 9.14 0.33 -30.25
C ALA A 202 8.59 1.71 -29.84
#